data_AF-A0A0K1JIS7-F1
#
_entry.id   AF-A0A0K1JIS7-F1
#
_cell.length_a   1.000
_cell.length_b   1.000
_cell.length_c   1.000
_cell.angle_alpha   90.00
_cell.angle_beta   90.00
_cell.angle_gamma   90.00
#
_symmetry.space_group_name_H-M   'P 1'
#
loop_
_entity.id
_entity.type
_entity.pdbx_description
1 polymer ?
#
loop_
_entity_poly.entity_id
_entity_poly.type
_entity_poly.pdbx_seq_one_letter_code
_entity_poly.pdbx_strand_id
1 'polypeptide(L)'
;MARLKTDLTTARTFAAALESSVKDGFKLHNPVVATWLDEEAIKEADQRTEKARNYINHLHRVLWRVDEQHHVPEDAPEDVCRCGVAADECPTFRALDQVREKLYKWEREELERLKKGWQHNLPKEHPEVPKYDHSDWRRPA
;
A
#
# COMPACT_ATOMS: atom_id res chain seq x y z
N MET A 1 36.99 -48.97 -10.79
CA MET A 1 36.54 -47.88 -11.70
C MET A 1 35.09 -48.02 -12.16
N ALA A 2 34.58 -49.20 -12.50
CA ALA A 2 33.18 -49.37 -12.96
C ALA A 2 32.13 -48.89 -11.94
N ARG A 3 32.26 -49.27 -10.66
CA ARG A 3 31.33 -48.88 -9.58
C ARG A 3 31.21 -47.37 -9.39
N LEU A 4 32.35 -46.67 -9.29
CA LEU A 4 32.43 -45.20 -9.24
C LEU A 4 31.75 -44.53 -10.43
N LYS A 5 31.88 -45.11 -11.62
CA LYS A 5 31.24 -44.60 -12.84
C LYS A 5 29.72 -44.76 -12.74
N THR A 6 29.25 -45.92 -12.30
CA THR A 6 27.82 -46.17 -12.05
C THR A 6 27.25 -45.21 -11.00
N ASP A 7 27.93 -45.08 -9.86
CA ASP A 7 27.51 -44.19 -8.77
C ASP A 7 27.43 -42.72 -9.22
N LEU A 8 28.41 -42.26 -10.01
CA LEU A 8 28.39 -40.92 -10.60
C LEU A 8 27.21 -40.72 -11.56
N THR A 9 26.88 -41.75 -12.33
CA THR A 9 25.77 -41.67 -13.29
C THR A 9 24.44 -41.60 -12.55
N THR A 10 24.26 -42.42 -11.51
CA THR A 10 23.09 -42.39 -10.62
C THR A 10 22.92 -41.02 -9.96
N ALA A 11 24.00 -40.46 -9.41
CA ALA A 11 23.96 -39.15 -8.77
C ALA A 11 23.55 -38.04 -9.74
N ARG A 12 24.04 -38.08 -10.98
CA ARG A 12 23.67 -37.10 -12.03
C ARG A 12 22.20 -37.20 -12.41
N THR A 13 21.68 -38.42 -12.57
CA THR A 13 20.26 -38.62 -12.90
C THR A 13 19.37 -38.11 -11.77
N PHE A 14 19.75 -38.35 -10.51
CA PHE A 14 19.02 -37.83 -9.36
C PHE A 14 19.04 -36.30 -9.30
N ALA A 15 20.21 -35.68 -9.54
CA ALA A 15 20.33 -34.23 -9.59
C ALA A 15 19.46 -33.62 -10.71
N ALA A 16 19.42 -34.24 -11.89
CA ALA A 16 18.58 -33.78 -12.99
C ALA A 16 17.07 -33.89 -12.67
N ALA A 17 16.65 -34.96 -11.98
CA ALA A 17 15.27 -35.12 -11.54
C ALA A 17 14.86 -34.08 -10.48
N LEU A 18 15.75 -33.78 -9.53
CA LEU A 18 15.55 -32.69 -8.57
C LEU A 18 15.46 -31.33 -9.25
N GLU A 19 16.36 -31.04 -10.19
CA GLU A 19 16.35 -29.77 -10.92
C GLU A 19 15.06 -29.60 -11.73
N SER A 20 14.58 -30.66 -12.37
CA SER A 20 13.30 -30.68 -13.07
C SER A 20 12.13 -30.43 -12.12
N SER A 21 12.16 -31.05 -10.93
CA SER A 21 11.10 -30.89 -9.93
C SER A 21 11.04 -29.47 -9.39
N VAL A 22 12.19 -28.84 -9.17
CA VAL A 22 12.28 -27.43 -8.77
C VAL A 22 11.77 -26.51 -9.88
N LYS A 23 12.16 -26.74 -11.14
CA LYS A 23 11.71 -25.92 -12.29
C LYS A 23 10.21 -25.96 -12.51
N ASP A 24 9.57 -27.10 -12.23
CA ASP A 24 8.12 -27.25 -12.32
C ASP A 24 7.39 -26.87 -11.01
N GLY A 25 8.11 -26.34 -10.01
CA GLY A 25 7.51 -25.97 -8.72
C GLY A 25 6.88 -27.15 -7.98
N PHE A 26 7.42 -28.36 -8.19
CA PHE A 26 6.95 -29.63 -7.65
C PHE A 26 5.52 -30.04 -8.06
N LYS A 27 4.90 -29.37 -9.03
CA LYS A 27 3.50 -29.61 -9.44
C LYS A 27 3.25 -31.06 -9.86
N LEU A 28 4.18 -31.66 -10.60
CA LEU A 28 4.08 -33.06 -11.05
C LEU A 28 4.44 -34.10 -9.97
N HIS A 29 5.18 -33.71 -8.93
CA HIS A 29 5.84 -34.67 -8.02
C HIS A 29 5.34 -34.63 -6.58
N ASN A 30 4.90 -33.48 -6.10
CA ASN A 30 4.31 -33.34 -4.77
C ASN A 30 3.32 -32.17 -4.74
N PRO A 31 2.00 -32.44 -4.88
CA PRO A 31 0.99 -31.38 -4.94
C PRO A 31 0.89 -30.58 -3.65
N VAL A 32 1.27 -31.13 -2.48
CA VAL A 32 1.27 -30.40 -1.21
C VAL A 32 2.36 -29.34 -1.19
N VAL A 33 3.56 -29.69 -1.65
CA VAL A 33 4.69 -28.74 -1.75
C VAL A 33 4.36 -27.65 -2.77
N ALA A 34 3.75 -28.02 -3.90
CA ALA A 34 3.29 -27.04 -4.90
C ALA A 34 2.29 -26.04 -4.29
N THR A 35 1.28 -26.51 -3.54
CA THR A 35 0.33 -25.62 -2.85
C THR A 35 1.02 -24.69 -1.86
N TRP A 36 1.97 -25.18 -1.07
CA TRP A 36 2.71 -24.31 -0.13
C TRP A 36 3.52 -23.23 -0.83
N LEU A 37 4.17 -23.55 -1.95
CA LEU A 37 4.90 -22.57 -2.74
C LEU A 37 3.95 -21.52 -3.35
N ASP A 38 2.78 -21.95 -3.83
CA ASP A 38 1.76 -21.03 -4.34
C ASP A 38 1.21 -20.11 -3.23
N GLU A 39 0.92 -20.65 -2.05
CA GLU A 39 0.48 -19.87 -0.88
C GLU A 39 1.55 -18.86 -0.43
N GLU A 40 2.83 -19.24 -0.43
CA GLU A 40 3.94 -18.36 -0.11
C GLU A 40 4.07 -17.23 -1.15
N ALA A 41 3.98 -17.55 -2.45
CA ALA A 41 4.02 -16.56 -3.51
C ALA A 41 2.84 -15.56 -3.43
N ILE A 42 1.63 -16.04 -3.09
CA ILE A 42 0.46 -15.18 -2.85
C ILE A 42 0.72 -14.28 -1.64
N LYS A 43 1.19 -14.84 -0.53
CA LYS A 43 1.49 -14.08 0.70
C LYS A 43 2.52 -12.99 0.45
N GLU A 44 3.57 -13.26 -0.33
CA GLU A 44 4.55 -12.26 -0.72
C GLU A 44 3.96 -11.16 -1.61
N ALA A 45 3.09 -11.53 -2.55
CA ALA A 45 2.40 -10.58 -3.41
C ALA A 45 1.47 -9.66 -2.59
N ASP A 46 0.73 -10.21 -1.63
CA ASP A 46 -0.13 -9.46 -0.72
C ASP A 46 0.68 -8.50 0.16
N GLN A 47 1.79 -8.98 0.73
CA GLN A 47 2.68 -8.13 1.53
C GLN A 47 3.28 -6.98 0.72
N ARG A 48 3.68 -7.22 -0.54
CA ARG A 48 4.17 -6.15 -1.43
C ARG A 48 3.07 -5.13 -1.75
N THR A 49 1.86 -5.61 -2.02
CA THR A 49 0.70 -4.75 -2.28
C THR A 49 0.36 -3.90 -1.06
N GLU A 50 0.37 -4.49 0.13
CA GLU A 50 0.08 -3.79 1.38
C GLU A 50 1.15 -2.74 1.70
N LYS A 51 2.44 -3.05 1.49
CA LYS A 51 3.52 -2.06 1.60
C LYS A 51 3.33 -0.88 0.64
N ALA A 52 2.98 -1.16 -0.61
CA ALA A 52 2.73 -0.11 -1.61
C ALA A 52 1.53 0.76 -1.22
N ARG A 53 0.43 0.15 -0.75
CA ARG A 53 -0.75 0.88 -0.24
C ARG A 53 -0.40 1.79 0.94
N ASN A 54 0.34 1.28 1.91
CA ASN A 54 0.76 2.05 3.07
C ASN A 54 1.66 3.23 2.69
N TYR A 55 2.56 3.03 1.71
CA TYR A 55 3.39 4.11 1.18
C TYR A 55 2.55 5.18 0.47
N ILE A 56 1.60 4.80 -0.39
CA ILE A 56 0.69 5.74 -1.05
C ILE A 56 -0.14 6.52 -0.03
N ASN A 57 -0.69 5.85 0.99
CA ASN A 57 -1.43 6.52 2.07
C ASN A 57 -0.55 7.47 2.88
N HIS A 58 0.73 7.14 3.07
CA HIS A 58 1.69 8.07 3.65
C HIS A 58 1.86 9.33 2.78
N LEU A 59 2.03 9.17 1.46
CA LEU A 59 2.15 10.30 0.54
C LEU A 59 0.89 11.17 0.51
N HIS A 60 -0.31 10.58 0.47
CA HIS A 60 -1.54 11.36 0.53
C HIS A 60 -1.68 12.15 1.83
N ARG A 61 -1.28 11.60 2.99
CA ARG A 61 -1.24 12.36 4.25
C ARG A 61 -0.29 13.56 4.18
N VAL A 62 0.87 13.40 3.53
CA VAL A 62 1.81 14.52 3.34
C VAL A 62 1.20 15.58 2.41
N LEU A 63 0.64 15.17 1.27
CA LEU A 63 0.00 16.08 0.33
C LEU A 63 -1.19 16.82 0.96
N TRP A 64 -1.99 16.13 1.77
CA TRP A 64 -3.09 16.73 2.53
C TRP A 64 -2.60 17.87 3.43
N ARG A 65 -1.50 17.69 4.16
CA ARG A 65 -0.94 18.76 5.00
C ARG A 65 -0.46 19.96 4.19
N VAL A 66 0.08 19.72 3.01
CA VAL A 66 0.52 20.78 2.11
C VAL A 66 -0.68 21.52 1.54
N ASP A 67 -1.72 20.82 1.08
CA ASP A 67 -2.96 21.42 0.57
C ASP A 67 -3.68 22.21 1.68
N GLU A 68 -3.69 21.70 2.91
CA GLU A 68 -4.25 22.41 4.06
C GLU A 68 -3.55 23.76 4.30
N GLN A 69 -2.28 23.91 3.94
CA GLN A 69 -1.55 25.18 4.00
C GLN A 69 -1.64 26.02 2.71
N HIS A 70 -2.00 25.39 1.59
CA HIS A 70 -1.97 25.95 0.25
C HIS A 70 -3.23 25.61 -0.56
N HIS A 71 -4.40 25.94 0.00
CA HIS A 71 -5.70 25.90 -0.67
C HIS A 71 -6.34 27.29 -0.69
N VAL A 72 -7.42 27.46 -1.44
CA VAL A 72 -8.29 28.65 -1.40
C VAL A 72 -9.41 28.34 -0.40
N PRO A 73 -9.50 29.04 0.75
CA PRO A 73 -10.58 28.83 1.72
C PRO A 73 -11.93 29.21 1.11
N GLU A 74 -12.99 28.48 1.46
CA GLU A 74 -14.35 28.74 0.96
C GLU A 74 -14.86 30.14 1.33
N ASP A 75 -14.37 30.70 2.44
CA ASP A 75 -14.77 32.01 2.98
C ASP A 75 -13.85 33.18 2.56
N ALA A 76 -12.85 32.95 1.72
CA ALA A 76 -11.89 33.97 1.30
C ALA A 76 -12.42 34.78 0.09
N PRO A 77 -12.01 36.08 -0.05
CA PRO A 77 -12.19 36.78 -1.31
C PRO A 77 -11.52 35.99 -2.45
N GLU A 78 -12.16 36.00 -3.62
CA GLU A 78 -11.86 35.13 -4.76
C GLU A 78 -10.35 34.99 -5.04
N ASP A 79 -9.92 33.74 -5.20
CA ASP A 79 -8.59 33.31 -5.67
C ASP A 79 -7.37 33.68 -4.81
N VAL A 80 -7.51 33.83 -3.49
CA VAL A 80 -6.35 33.96 -2.59
C VAL A 80 -6.03 32.63 -1.90
N CYS A 81 -4.82 32.13 -2.10
CA CYS A 81 -4.30 30.96 -1.39
C CYS A 81 -4.08 31.29 0.09
N ARG A 82 -4.30 30.32 1.00
CA ARG A 82 -4.17 30.47 2.45
C ARG A 82 -2.83 31.06 2.92
N CYS A 83 -1.76 30.88 2.14
CA CYS A 83 -0.46 31.50 2.39
C CYS A 83 -0.41 33.02 2.13
N GLY A 84 -1.50 33.65 1.68
CA GLY A 84 -1.63 35.09 1.43
C GLY A 84 -1.25 35.55 0.02
N VAL A 85 -0.95 34.62 -0.89
CA VAL A 85 -0.59 34.91 -2.30
C VAL A 85 -1.78 34.58 -3.20
N ALA A 86 -1.94 35.26 -4.34
CA ALA A 86 -2.93 34.87 -5.34
C ALA A 86 -2.72 33.40 -5.76
N ALA A 87 -3.82 32.66 -5.96
CA ALA A 87 -3.78 31.22 -6.17
C ALA A 87 -3.04 30.83 -7.46
N ASP A 88 -3.13 31.67 -8.50
CA ASP A 88 -2.42 31.56 -9.77
C ASP A 88 -0.91 31.91 -9.68
N GLU A 89 -0.54 32.69 -8.66
CA GLU A 89 0.85 33.04 -8.36
C GLU A 89 1.49 32.11 -7.32
N CYS A 90 0.71 31.37 -6.54
CA CYS A 90 1.22 30.44 -5.53
C CYS A 90 1.81 29.17 -6.18
N PRO A 91 3.14 28.94 -6.10
CA PRO A 91 3.76 27.79 -6.77
C PRO A 91 3.29 26.46 -6.20
N THR A 92 3.07 26.39 -4.88
CA THR A 92 2.60 25.19 -4.19
C THR A 92 1.16 24.85 -4.58
N PHE A 93 0.27 25.86 -4.62
CA PHE A 93 -1.12 25.67 -5.04
C PHE A 93 -1.17 25.10 -6.47
N ARG A 94 -0.38 25.67 -7.39
CA ARG A 94 -0.29 25.20 -8.78
C ARG A 94 0.32 23.81 -8.91
N ALA A 95 1.33 23.47 -8.11
CA ALA A 95 1.93 22.14 -8.11
C ALA A 95 0.93 21.07 -7.64
N LEU A 96 0.04 21.41 -6.72
CA LEU A 96 -0.99 20.51 -6.21
C LEU A 96 -2.15 20.29 -7.18
N ASP A 97 -2.41 21.23 -8.09
CA ASP A 97 -3.57 21.20 -8.99
C ASP A 97 -3.71 19.85 -9.75
N GLN A 98 -2.60 19.31 -10.24
CA GLN A 98 -2.59 18.03 -10.98
C GLN A 98 -2.95 16.80 -10.13
N VAL A 99 -2.84 16.89 -8.81
CA VAL A 99 -3.06 15.77 -7.87
C VAL A 99 -4.23 16.00 -6.93
N ARG A 100 -4.79 17.21 -6.88
CA ARG A 100 -5.82 17.63 -5.93
C ARG A 100 -7.12 16.83 -6.07
N GLU A 101 -7.56 16.53 -7.28
CA GLU A 101 -8.74 15.68 -7.50
C GLU A 101 -8.57 14.29 -6.85
N LYS A 102 -7.38 13.69 -7.04
CA LYS A 102 -7.05 12.37 -6.46
C LYS A 102 -6.94 12.44 -4.94
N LEU A 103 -6.35 13.52 -4.42
CA LEU A 103 -6.24 13.78 -3.00
C LEU A 103 -7.62 13.89 -2.34
N TYR A 104 -8.52 14.69 -2.91
CA TYR A 104 -9.89 14.85 -2.40
C TYR A 104 -10.71 13.57 -2.53
N LYS A 105 -10.49 12.77 -3.58
CA LYS A 105 -11.10 11.45 -3.67
C LYS A 105 -10.64 10.54 -2.54
N TRP A 106 -9.34 10.45 -2.30
CA TRP A 106 -8.77 9.66 -1.20
C TRP A 106 -9.29 10.13 0.17
N GLU A 107 -9.33 11.44 0.40
CA GLU A 107 -9.83 12.02 1.65
C GLU A 107 -11.30 11.65 1.89
N ARG A 108 -12.16 11.79 0.87
CA ARG A 108 -13.57 11.36 0.97
C ARG A 108 -13.70 9.88 1.29
N GLU A 109 -12.93 9.02 0.63
CA GLU A 109 -12.95 7.57 0.89
C GLU A 109 -12.53 7.25 2.33
N GLU A 110 -11.47 7.87 2.84
CA GLU A 110 -10.99 7.67 4.20
C GLU A 110 -11.94 8.29 5.25
N LEU A 111 -12.62 9.39 4.94
CA LEU A 111 -13.70 9.94 5.76
C LEU A 111 -14.88 9.00 5.87
N GLU A 112 -15.29 8.36 4.77
CA GLU A 112 -16.36 7.35 4.80
C GLU A 112 -15.97 6.12 5.64
N ARG A 113 -14.68 5.74 5.66
CA ARG A 113 -14.17 4.69 6.55
C ARG A 113 -14.22 5.13 8.00
N LEU A 114 -13.76 6.35 8.31
CA LEU A 114 -13.82 6.93 9.64
C LEU A 114 -15.26 6.95 10.19
N LYS A 115 -16.22 7.46 9.41
CA LYS A 115 -17.64 7.52 9.80
C LYS A 115 -18.26 6.14 10.07
N LYS A 116 -17.76 5.10 9.40
CA LYS A 116 -18.17 3.70 9.61
C LYS A 116 -17.47 3.02 10.77
N GLY A 117 -16.54 3.70 11.47
CA GLY A 117 -15.71 3.14 12.52
C GLY A 117 -14.68 2.13 12.01
N TRP A 118 -14.33 2.19 10.73
CA TRP A 118 -13.29 1.34 10.14
C TRP A 118 -11.92 1.98 10.29
N GLN A 119 -10.87 1.16 10.20
CA GLN A 119 -9.50 1.68 10.11
C GLN A 119 -9.37 2.63 8.92
N HIS A 120 -8.82 3.82 9.17
CA HIS A 120 -8.64 4.88 8.19
C HIS A 120 -7.21 5.44 8.22
N ASN A 121 -6.87 6.25 7.23
CA ASN A 121 -5.54 6.83 7.02
C ASN A 121 -5.49 8.37 7.14
N LEU A 122 -6.59 9.02 7.55
CA LEU A 122 -6.59 10.47 7.79
C LEU A 122 -5.56 10.87 8.87
N PRO A 123 -4.90 12.03 8.73
CA PRO A 123 -4.06 12.61 9.79
C PRO A 123 -4.86 12.86 11.08
N LYS A 124 -4.19 12.82 12.24
CA LYS A 124 -4.86 13.01 13.55
C LYS A 124 -5.43 14.42 13.72
N GLU A 125 -4.76 15.38 13.11
CA GLU A 125 -5.12 16.80 13.06
C GLU A 125 -6.26 17.11 12.07
N HIS A 126 -6.76 16.11 11.34
CA HIS A 126 -7.87 16.29 10.42
C HIS A 126 -9.14 16.68 11.19
N PRO A 127 -9.90 17.74 10.78
CA PRO A 127 -11.02 18.27 11.56
C PRO A 127 -12.12 17.26 11.92
N GLU A 128 -12.36 16.29 11.03
CA GLU A 128 -13.35 15.22 11.25
C GLU A 128 -12.87 14.11 12.19
N VAL A 129 -11.56 13.89 12.35
CA VAL A 129 -11.05 12.79 13.18
C VAL A 129 -11.51 12.92 14.64
N PRO A 130 -11.36 14.06 15.33
CA PRO A 130 -11.87 14.22 16.69
C PRO A 130 -13.39 14.04 16.86
N LYS A 131 -14.17 14.16 15.78
CA LYS A 131 -15.64 14.05 15.83
C LYS A 131 -16.12 12.59 15.85
N TYR A 132 -15.35 11.70 15.22
CA TYR A 132 -15.71 10.29 15.01
C TYR A 132 -14.75 9.31 15.67
N ASP A 133 -13.58 9.77 16.14
CA ASP A 133 -12.65 8.95 16.91
C ASP A 133 -13.20 8.71 18.31
N HIS A 134 -14.03 7.68 18.43
CA HIS A 134 -14.58 7.21 19.71
C HIS A 134 -13.57 6.35 20.49
N SER A 135 -12.26 6.63 20.39
CA SER A 135 -11.18 5.88 21.04
C SER A 135 -11.34 5.70 22.56
N ASP A 136 -12.25 6.42 23.20
CA ASP A 136 -12.60 6.28 24.62
C ASP A 136 -13.62 5.16 24.94
N TRP A 137 -14.26 4.49 23.96
CA TRP A 137 -15.42 3.63 24.25
C TRP A 137 -15.25 2.10 24.17
N ARG A 138 -14.10 1.52 23.78
CA ARG A 138 -13.93 0.04 23.83
C ARG A 138 -12.50 -0.44 24.11
N ARG A 139 -12.18 -0.68 25.38
CA ARG A 139 -11.47 -1.90 25.80
C ARG A 139 -12.47 -2.81 26.51
N PRO A 140 -12.88 -3.94 25.93
CA PRO A 140 -13.33 -5.06 26.75
C PRO A 140 -12.11 -5.64 27.48
N ALA A 141 -12.28 -5.90 28.77
CA ALA A 141 -11.38 -6.71 29.59
C ALA A 141 -11.35 -8.17 29.12
#